data_AF-A0A7R9MLV4-F1
#
_entry.id   AF-A0A7R9MLV4-F1
#
_cell.length_a   1.000
_cell.length_b   1.000
_cell.length_c   1.000
_cell.angle_alpha   90.00
_cell.angle_beta   90.00
_cell.angle_gamma   90.00
#
_symmetry.space_group_name_H-M   'P 1'
#
loop_
_entity.id
_entity.type
_entity.pdbx_description
1 polymer ?
#
loop_
_entity_poly.entity_id
_entity_poly.type
_entity_poly.pdbx_seq_one_letter_code
_entity_poly.pdbx_strand_id
1 'polypeptide(L)'
;YLNAVINETLRLAPPLSSVQRVSVEDYKLGNTVPKGTTLEFQPYVLHRDPLNFDDPEQFIPERFVNPTHHPYAFVPFGGGPRLCIGQRFALNEMRMCIAKLIHKYEFTTAPGFKLDYFTGNFLLTPKQVLVNIKRRYLRRRYTYWSRHGVKGHNYVDFWEFFTKFTDNVMVGYQKFGRIYGYYFFMSKWIVVNEPQLIRDIV
;
A
#
# COMPACT_ATOMS: atom_id res chain seq x y z
N TYR A 1 6.01 -6.94 -8.55
CA TYR A 1 5.11 -6.86 -7.37
C TYR A 1 4.17 -5.66 -7.40
N LEU A 2 4.63 -4.39 -7.51
CA LEU A 2 3.71 -3.22 -7.52
C LEU A 2 2.57 -3.33 -8.55
N ASN A 3 2.86 -3.77 -9.78
CA ASN A 3 1.84 -4.00 -10.80
C ASN A 3 0.81 -5.04 -10.37
N ALA A 4 1.25 -6.08 -9.67
CA ALA A 4 0.41 -7.17 -9.20
C ALA A 4 -0.57 -6.67 -8.12
N VAL A 5 -0.08 -5.81 -7.20
CA VAL A 5 -0.90 -5.10 -6.20
C VAL A 5 -1.96 -4.22 -6.89
N ILE A 6 -1.56 -3.43 -7.89
CA ILE A 6 -2.50 -2.56 -8.64
C ILE A 6 -3.57 -3.40 -9.34
N ASN A 7 -3.18 -4.48 -10.00
CA ASN A 7 -4.13 -5.36 -10.69
C ASN A 7 -5.09 -6.04 -9.70
N GLU A 8 -4.60 -6.50 -8.56
CA GLU A 8 -5.44 -7.09 -7.51
C GLU A 8 -6.41 -6.07 -6.91
N THR A 9 -5.98 -4.82 -6.74
CA THR A 9 -6.88 -3.72 -6.36
C THR A 9 -7.99 -3.52 -7.40
N LEU A 10 -7.65 -3.49 -8.70
CA LEU A 10 -8.63 -3.34 -9.77
C LEU A 10 -9.54 -4.58 -9.94
N ARG A 11 -9.09 -5.76 -9.52
CA ARG A 11 -9.89 -6.99 -9.52
C ARG A 11 -11.00 -6.88 -8.48
N LEU A 12 -10.63 -6.58 -7.24
CA LEU A 12 -11.57 -6.47 -6.12
C LEU A 12 -12.42 -5.20 -6.18
N ALA A 13 -11.82 -4.08 -6.59
CA ALA A 13 -12.48 -2.79 -6.64
C ALA A 13 -12.39 -2.14 -8.03
N PRO A 14 -13.03 -2.73 -9.06
CA PRO A 14 -13.08 -2.11 -10.37
C PRO A 14 -13.91 -0.82 -10.30
N PRO A 15 -13.45 0.30 -10.90
CA PRO A 15 -14.21 1.56 -10.87
C PRO A 15 -15.60 1.43 -11.48
N LEU A 16 -15.74 0.64 -12.56
CA LEU A 16 -17.01 0.31 -13.19
C LEU A 16 -17.40 -1.11 -12.83
N SER A 17 -18.55 -1.27 -12.19
CA SER A 17 -19.07 -2.59 -11.82
C SER A 17 -19.68 -3.33 -13.02
N SER A 18 -20.14 -2.58 -14.02
CA SER A 18 -20.83 -3.09 -15.20
C SER A 18 -20.53 -2.25 -16.45
N VAL A 19 -20.55 -2.90 -17.62
CA VAL A 19 -20.37 -2.28 -18.93
C VAL A 19 -21.36 -2.89 -19.93
N GLN A 20 -21.93 -2.05 -20.79
CA GLN A 20 -22.97 -2.43 -21.73
C GLN A 20 -22.53 -2.33 -23.19
N ARG A 21 -23.15 -3.15 -24.04
CA ARG A 21 -23.07 -3.15 -25.50
C ARG A 21 -24.48 -3.32 -26.06
N VAL A 22 -24.71 -2.92 -27.30
CA VAL A 22 -25.96 -3.19 -28.02
C VAL A 22 -25.61 -4.08 -29.20
N SER A 23 -26.35 -5.17 -29.36
CA SER A 23 -26.21 -6.07 -30.51
C SER A 23 -26.63 -5.34 -31.79
N VAL A 24 -25.77 -5.38 -32.80
CA VAL A 24 -26.01 -4.74 -34.11
C VAL A 24 -26.70 -5.66 -35.11
N GLU A 25 -26.72 -6.95 -34.80
CA GLU A 25 -27.32 -8.06 -35.56
C GLU A 25 -27.76 -9.14 -34.58
N ASP A 26 -28.52 -10.12 -35.06
CA ASP A 26 -28.88 -11.28 -34.27
C ASP A 26 -27.62 -12.08 -33.90
N TYR A 27 -27.43 -12.35 -32.61
CA TYR A 27 -26.21 -12.97 -32.07
C TYR A 27 -26.54 -14.26 -31.32
N LYS A 28 -25.68 -15.29 -31.40
CA LYS A 28 -25.90 -16.55 -30.67
C LYS A 28 -25.10 -16.59 -29.36
N LEU A 29 -25.81 -16.65 -28.24
CA LEU A 29 -25.25 -16.84 -26.90
C LEU A 29 -25.98 -18.02 -26.24
N GLY A 30 -25.78 -19.23 -26.78
CA GLY A 30 -26.61 -20.41 -26.50
C GLY A 30 -27.99 -20.31 -27.18
N ASN A 31 -28.72 -19.22 -26.89
CA ASN A 31 -29.95 -18.82 -27.58
C ASN A 31 -29.69 -17.65 -28.54
N THR A 32 -30.63 -17.40 -29.47
CA THR A 32 -30.61 -16.21 -30.32
C THR A 32 -30.93 -14.97 -29.50
N VAL A 33 -30.00 -14.03 -29.45
CA VAL A 33 -30.16 -12.68 -28.94
C VAL A 33 -30.54 -11.78 -30.12
N PRO A 34 -31.75 -11.21 -30.15
CA PRO A 34 -32.19 -10.35 -31.25
C PRO A 34 -31.33 -9.09 -31.37
N LYS A 35 -31.17 -8.60 -32.60
CA LYS A 35 -30.63 -7.28 -32.89
C LYS A 35 -31.30 -6.19 -32.03
N GLY A 36 -30.49 -5.26 -31.54
CA GLY A 36 -30.93 -4.16 -30.68
C GLY A 36 -31.01 -4.51 -29.20
N THR A 37 -30.71 -5.75 -28.81
CA THR A 37 -30.65 -6.14 -27.40
C THR A 37 -29.41 -5.57 -26.71
N THR A 38 -29.60 -4.98 -25.51
CA THR A 38 -28.50 -4.56 -24.63
C THR A 38 -27.88 -5.77 -23.95
N LEU A 39 -26.59 -5.99 -24.22
CA LEU A 39 -25.74 -6.98 -23.59
C LEU A 39 -24.95 -6.31 -22.47
N GLU A 40 -25.08 -6.81 -21.25
CA GLU A 40 -24.35 -6.33 -20.09
C GLU A 40 -23.33 -7.38 -19.65
N PHE A 41 -22.11 -6.96 -19.38
CA PHE A 41 -21.13 -7.79 -18.68
C PHE A 41 -20.61 -7.04 -17.46
N GLN A 42 -20.36 -7.79 -16.40
CA GLN A 42 -20.12 -7.24 -15.07
C GLN A 42 -18.71 -7.59 -14.59
N PRO A 43 -17.70 -6.73 -14.83
CA PRO A 43 -16.35 -6.94 -14.32
C PRO A 43 -16.34 -7.24 -12.81
N TYR A 44 -17.21 -6.60 -12.03
CA TYR A 44 -17.28 -6.84 -10.58
C TYR A 44 -17.53 -8.30 -10.20
N VAL A 45 -18.42 -8.98 -10.94
CA VAL A 45 -18.75 -10.40 -10.75
C VAL A 45 -17.69 -11.29 -11.38
N LEU A 46 -17.31 -10.99 -12.63
CA LEU A 46 -16.34 -11.77 -13.38
C LEU A 46 -14.97 -11.86 -12.68
N HIS A 47 -14.54 -10.77 -12.07
CA HIS A 47 -13.30 -10.68 -11.32
C HIS A 47 -13.33 -11.49 -10.00
N ARG A 48 -14.50 -11.97 -9.57
CA ARG A 48 -14.73 -12.78 -8.36
C ARG A 48 -15.16 -14.22 -8.67
N ASP A 49 -15.14 -14.61 -9.94
CA ASP A 49 -15.51 -15.96 -10.34
C ASP A 49 -14.48 -16.98 -9.82
N PRO A 50 -14.86 -17.92 -8.93
CA PRO A 50 -13.95 -18.92 -8.39
C PRO A 50 -13.40 -19.88 -9.44
N LEU A 51 -14.01 -19.97 -10.63
CA LEU A 51 -13.44 -20.74 -11.74
C LEU A 51 -12.15 -20.13 -12.29
N ASN A 52 -11.93 -18.83 -12.07
CA ASN A 52 -10.77 -18.09 -12.56
C ASN A 52 -9.88 -17.58 -11.42
N PHE A 53 -10.42 -17.41 -10.21
CA PHE A 53 -9.71 -16.84 -9.07
C PHE A 53 -9.99 -17.62 -7.79
N ASP A 54 -9.00 -18.39 -7.33
CA ASP A 54 -9.05 -19.02 -6.01
C ASP A 54 -9.14 -17.95 -4.91
N ASP A 55 -9.95 -18.25 -3.88
CA ASP A 55 -10.28 -17.34 -2.78
C ASP A 55 -10.59 -15.91 -3.28
N PRO A 56 -11.67 -15.73 -4.07
CA PRO A 56 -11.88 -14.52 -4.87
C PRO A 56 -12.08 -13.25 -4.03
N GLU A 57 -12.45 -13.36 -2.75
CA GLU A 57 -12.60 -12.22 -1.86
C GLU A 57 -11.28 -11.81 -1.16
N GLN A 58 -10.25 -12.65 -1.22
CA GLN A 58 -8.95 -12.35 -0.61
C GLN A 58 -8.11 -11.43 -1.51
N PHE A 59 -7.33 -10.55 -0.89
CA PHE A 59 -6.36 -9.70 -1.59
C PHE A 59 -5.04 -10.47 -1.76
N ILE A 60 -4.82 -11.09 -2.92
CA ILE A 60 -3.66 -11.94 -3.22
C ILE A 60 -2.95 -11.42 -4.49
N PRO A 61 -1.98 -10.50 -4.39
CA PRO A 61 -1.25 -9.96 -5.54
C PRO A 61 -0.53 -11.02 -6.38
N GLU A 62 -0.10 -12.12 -5.76
CA GLU A 62 0.70 -13.20 -6.37
C GLU A 62 0.04 -13.77 -7.63
N ARG A 63 -1.31 -13.76 -7.70
CA ARG A 63 -2.09 -14.22 -8.86
C ARG A 63 -1.80 -13.46 -10.16
N PHE A 64 -1.22 -12.27 -10.07
CA PHE A 64 -0.83 -11.43 -11.21
C PHE A 64 0.67 -11.42 -11.49
N VAL A 65 1.47 -12.19 -10.75
CA VAL A 65 2.89 -12.40 -11.08
C VAL A 65 3.01 -13.44 -12.19
N ASN A 66 2.30 -14.56 -12.06
CA ASN A 66 2.20 -15.62 -13.07
C ASN A 66 0.70 -15.97 -13.27
N PRO A 67 -0.03 -15.20 -14.08
CA PRO A 67 -1.48 -15.35 -14.22
C PRO A 67 -1.85 -16.66 -14.92
N THR A 68 -2.78 -17.41 -14.31
CA THR A 68 -3.35 -18.66 -14.85
C THR A 68 -4.81 -18.52 -15.30
N HIS A 69 -5.44 -17.39 -14.99
CA HIS A 69 -6.83 -17.10 -15.34
C HIS A 69 -6.99 -16.86 -16.85
N HIS A 70 -8.21 -17.05 -17.35
CA HIS A 70 -8.53 -16.73 -18.74
C HIS A 70 -8.30 -15.22 -19.03
N PRO A 71 -7.73 -14.83 -20.19
CA PRO A 71 -7.41 -13.41 -20.47
C PRO A 71 -8.59 -12.45 -20.35
N TYR A 72 -9.82 -12.93 -20.58
CA TYR A 72 -11.05 -12.15 -20.42
C TYR A 72 -11.68 -12.24 -19.03
N ALA A 73 -11.16 -13.05 -18.11
CA ALA A 73 -11.62 -13.08 -16.72
C ALA A 73 -11.16 -11.84 -15.92
N PHE A 74 -10.20 -11.08 -16.45
CA PHE A 74 -9.72 -9.84 -15.84
C PHE A 74 -9.73 -8.69 -16.87
N VAL A 75 -10.77 -7.86 -16.85
CA VAL A 75 -11.00 -6.77 -17.82
C VAL A 75 -11.32 -5.44 -17.13
N PRO A 76 -10.47 -4.95 -16.21
CA PRO A 76 -10.75 -3.72 -15.45
C PRO A 76 -10.81 -2.45 -16.30
N PHE A 77 -10.28 -2.50 -17.53
CA PHE A 77 -10.31 -1.42 -18.51
C PHE A 77 -11.16 -1.77 -19.75
N GLY A 78 -11.96 -2.85 -19.66
CA GLY A 78 -12.66 -3.43 -20.79
C GLY A 78 -11.73 -4.23 -21.71
N GLY A 79 -12.16 -4.41 -22.97
CA GLY A 79 -11.43 -5.16 -23.99
C GLY A 79 -11.92 -4.85 -25.40
N GLY A 80 -11.18 -5.35 -26.39
CA GLY A 80 -11.47 -5.17 -27.81
C GLY A 80 -11.23 -3.73 -28.31
N PRO A 81 -11.87 -3.32 -29.42
CA PRO A 81 -11.65 -2.00 -30.04
C PRO A 81 -12.04 -0.80 -29.16
N ARG A 82 -12.87 -1.03 -28.13
CA ARG A 82 -13.28 -0.01 -27.15
C ARG A 82 -12.60 -0.21 -25.78
N LEU A 83 -11.39 -0.75 -25.78
CA LEU A 83 -10.51 -0.75 -24.61
C LEU A 83 -10.29 0.69 -24.13
N CYS A 84 -10.26 0.91 -22.81
CA CYS A 84 -10.09 2.23 -22.24
C CYS A 84 -8.82 2.90 -22.78
N ILE A 85 -9.00 4.00 -23.52
CA ILE A 85 -7.89 4.79 -24.08
C ILE A 85 -6.94 5.32 -22.99
N GLY A 86 -7.47 5.54 -21.77
CA GLY A 86 -6.72 6.02 -20.61
C GLY A 86 -5.94 4.93 -19.86
N GLN A 87 -6.03 3.64 -20.23
CA GLN A 87 -5.44 2.54 -19.47
C GLN A 87 -3.95 2.73 -19.19
N ARG A 88 -3.17 3.09 -20.22
CA ARG A 88 -1.71 3.28 -20.08
C ARG A 88 -1.37 4.43 -19.14
N PHE A 89 -2.11 5.54 -19.25
CA PHE A 89 -1.95 6.71 -18.40
C PHE A 89 -2.29 6.37 -16.95
N ALA A 90 -3.48 5.83 -16.69
CA ALA A 90 -3.96 5.49 -15.35
C ALA A 90 -3.01 4.51 -14.63
N LEU A 91 -2.53 3.48 -15.34
CA LEU A 91 -1.57 2.53 -14.76
C LEU A 91 -0.23 3.18 -14.42
N ASN A 92 0.28 4.10 -15.25
CA ASN A 92 1.52 4.83 -14.94
C ASN A 92 1.34 5.80 -13.78
N GLU A 93 0.22 6.54 -13.75
CA GLU A 93 -0.12 7.43 -12.66
C GLU A 93 -0.19 6.68 -11.32
N MET A 94 -0.92 5.56 -11.27
CA MET A 94 -1.02 4.72 -10.06
C MET A 94 0.35 4.21 -9.62
N ARG A 95 1.20 3.73 -10.54
CA ARG A 95 2.57 3.28 -10.22
C ARG A 95 3.39 4.39 -9.59
N MET A 96 3.40 5.57 -10.20
CA MET A 96 4.19 6.71 -9.73
C MET A 96 3.69 7.21 -8.37
N CYS A 97 2.37 7.36 -8.23
CA CYS A 97 1.74 7.81 -6.99
C CYS A 97 2.04 6.84 -5.84
N ILE A 98 1.72 5.55 -6.02
CA ILE A 98 1.92 4.53 -4.97
C ILE A 98 3.39 4.40 -4.63
N ALA A 99 4.29 4.31 -5.62
CA ALA A 99 5.73 4.19 -5.37
C ALA A 99 6.27 5.39 -4.58
N LYS A 100 5.83 6.61 -4.90
CA LYS A 100 6.24 7.82 -4.18
C LYS A 100 5.73 7.83 -2.75
N LEU A 101 4.47 7.44 -2.55
CA LEU A 101 3.83 7.39 -1.23
C LEU A 101 4.51 6.36 -0.32
N ILE A 102 4.68 5.11 -0.76
CA ILE A 102 5.29 4.05 0.07
C ILE A 102 6.79 4.25 0.30
N HIS A 103 7.46 5.03 -0.56
CA HIS A 103 8.85 5.41 -0.36
C HIS A 103 9.00 6.41 0.79
N LYS A 104 8.07 7.36 0.91
CA LYS A 104 8.11 8.44 1.90
C LYS A 104 7.38 8.11 3.20
N TYR A 105 6.34 7.30 3.12
CA TYR A 105 5.39 7.08 4.20
C TYR A 105 5.14 5.59 4.45
N GLU A 106 4.67 5.31 5.65
CA GLU A 106 4.13 4.03 6.07
C GLU A 106 2.66 4.25 6.42
N PHE A 107 1.80 3.37 5.92
CA PHE A 107 0.36 3.45 6.07
C PHE A 107 -0.11 2.31 6.96
N THR A 108 -0.98 2.60 7.92
CA THR A 108 -1.71 1.60 8.69
C THR A 108 -3.18 1.97 8.73
N THR A 109 -4.08 1.00 8.81
CA THR A 109 -5.50 1.28 8.96
C THR A 109 -5.79 1.97 10.30
N ALA A 110 -6.83 2.79 10.35
CA ALA A 110 -7.34 3.27 11.64
C ALA A 110 -7.90 2.09 12.46
N PRO A 111 -7.72 2.07 13.80
CA PRO A 111 -8.24 1.00 14.64
C PRO A 111 -9.74 0.79 14.41
N GLY A 112 -10.16 -0.46 14.14
CA GLY A 112 -11.56 -0.81 13.92
C GLY A 112 -12.14 -0.36 12.56
N PHE A 113 -11.36 0.26 11.68
CA PHE A 113 -11.85 0.72 10.38
C PHE A 113 -12.17 -0.47 9.46
N LYS A 114 -13.39 -0.49 8.92
CA LYS A 114 -13.84 -1.41 7.87
C LYS A 114 -14.19 -0.60 6.62
N LEU A 115 -13.72 -1.07 5.47
CA LEU A 115 -14.00 -0.46 4.19
C LEU A 115 -15.46 -0.76 3.79
N ASP A 116 -16.17 0.27 3.37
CA ASP A 116 -17.56 0.17 2.90
C ASP A 116 -17.75 1.05 1.66
N TYR A 117 -18.68 0.68 0.79
CA TYR A 117 -18.93 1.31 -0.51
C TYR A 117 -20.34 1.88 -0.58
N PHE A 118 -20.52 2.94 -1.36
CA PHE A 118 -21.86 3.44 -1.66
C PHE A 118 -22.64 2.43 -2.50
N THR A 119 -23.87 2.16 -2.11
CA THR A 119 -24.80 1.30 -2.85
C THR A 119 -25.55 2.12 -3.91
N GLY A 120 -25.74 1.56 -5.11
CA GLY A 120 -26.51 2.21 -6.18
C GLY A 120 -25.72 3.21 -7.04
N ASN A 121 -24.45 3.46 -6.73
CA ASN A 121 -23.59 4.26 -7.60
C ASN A 121 -23.13 3.45 -8.81
N PHE A 122 -23.06 4.12 -9.96
CA PHE A 122 -22.47 3.55 -11.18
C PHE A 122 -20.96 3.29 -11.02
N LEU A 123 -20.28 4.16 -10.27
CA LEU A 123 -18.88 3.98 -9.89
C LEU A 123 -18.79 3.33 -8.51
N LEU A 124 -17.90 2.36 -8.38
CA LEU A 124 -17.59 1.74 -7.10
C LEU A 124 -16.76 2.70 -6.25
N THR A 125 -17.43 3.45 -5.38
CA THR A 125 -16.82 4.51 -4.57
C THR A 125 -16.86 4.14 -3.09
N PRO A 126 -15.73 4.14 -2.38
CA PRO A 126 -15.71 3.92 -0.94
C PRO A 126 -16.41 5.09 -0.22
N LYS A 127 -17.17 4.81 0.85
CA LYS A 127 -17.81 5.85 1.67
C LYS A 127 -16.77 6.73 2.38
N GLN A 128 -15.72 6.10 2.86
CA GLN A 128 -14.60 6.72 3.56
C GLN A 128 -13.37 5.82 3.47
N VAL A 129 -12.18 6.40 3.61
CA VAL A 129 -10.92 5.67 3.74
C VAL A 129 -10.10 6.34 4.85
N LEU A 130 -10.06 5.72 6.02
CA LEU A 130 -9.33 6.25 7.17
C LEU A 130 -8.00 5.50 7.36
N VAL A 131 -6.90 6.21 7.16
CA VAL A 131 -5.54 5.68 7.28
C VAL A 131 -4.67 6.56 8.17
N ASN A 132 -3.84 5.90 8.97
CA ASN A 132 -2.77 6.53 9.72
C ASN A 132 -1.52 6.58 8.84
N ILE A 133 -0.86 7.74 8.77
CA ILE A 133 0.32 7.97 7.94
C ILE A 133 1.49 8.35 8.83
N LYS A 134 2.59 7.60 8.74
CA LYS A 134 3.86 7.91 9.41
C LYS A 134 4.95 8.15 8.38
N ARG A 135 5.83 9.14 8.58
CA ARG A 135 6.99 9.35 7.70
C ARG A 135 7.99 8.19 7.84
N ARG A 136 8.18 7.43 6.76
CA ARG A 136 9.11 6.30 6.69
C ARG A 136 10.57 6.72 6.87
N TYR A 137 10.91 7.92 6.37
CA TYR A 137 12.25 8.50 6.52
C TYR A 137 12.68 8.65 7.99
N LEU A 138 11.78 9.17 8.83
CA LEU A 138 12.05 9.34 10.26
C LEU A 138 12.30 7.99 10.93
N ARG A 139 11.48 6.97 10.63
CA ARG A 139 11.69 5.61 11.14
C ARG A 139 13.04 5.03 10.70
N ARG A 140 13.42 5.12 9.41
CA ARG A 140 14.72 4.62 8.93
C ARG A 140 15.91 5.33 9.55
N ARG A 141 15.80 6.65 9.77
CA ARG A 141 16.86 7.46 10.40
C ARG A 141 16.94 7.08 11.88
N TYR A 142 15.87 7.21 12.64
CA TYR A 142 15.81 6.94 14.08
C TYR A 142 16.05 5.47 14.50
N THR A 143 16.08 4.53 13.55
CA THR A 143 16.41 3.12 13.83
C THR A 143 17.82 2.72 13.40
N TYR A 144 18.66 3.64 12.90
CA TYR A 144 20.02 3.35 12.44
C TYR A 144 20.84 2.57 13.46
N TRP A 145 20.92 3.03 14.70
CA TRP A 145 21.74 2.40 15.75
C TRP A 145 21.27 0.98 16.05
N SER A 146 19.97 0.78 16.19
CA SER A 146 19.36 -0.56 16.37
C SER A 146 19.69 -1.51 15.22
N ARG A 147 19.72 -1.02 13.97
CA ARG A 147 20.09 -1.81 12.79
C ARG A 147 21.58 -2.14 12.70
N HIS A 148 22.43 -1.41 13.41
CA HIS A 148 23.88 -1.65 13.50
C HIS A 148 24.28 -2.30 14.83
N GLY A 149 23.33 -2.89 15.55
CA GLY A 149 23.59 -3.62 16.80
C GLY A 149 23.88 -2.74 18.02
N VAL A 150 23.76 -1.42 17.90
CA VAL A 150 23.98 -0.49 19.01
C VAL A 150 22.67 -0.26 19.75
N LYS A 151 22.65 -0.60 21.04
CA LYS A 151 21.52 -0.34 21.95
C LYS A 151 21.35 1.17 22.14
N GLY A 152 20.11 1.64 22.29
CA GLY A 152 19.89 3.09 22.42
C GLY A 152 18.46 3.56 22.25
N HIS A 153 18.26 4.87 22.39
CA HIS A 153 16.99 5.54 22.11
C HIS A 153 16.83 5.78 20.61
N ASN A 154 15.65 5.50 20.07
CA ASN A 154 15.35 5.82 18.68
C ASN A 154 15.28 7.34 18.45
N TYR A 155 14.70 8.08 19.40
CA TYR A 155 14.55 9.53 19.36
C TYR A 155 14.55 10.08 20.80
N VAL A 156 15.24 11.19 21.03
CA VAL A 156 15.15 11.95 22.27
C VAL A 156 14.37 13.23 21.97
N ASP A 157 13.29 13.45 22.72
CA ASP A 157 12.45 14.64 22.56
C ASP A 157 13.24 15.91 22.87
N PHE A 158 13.07 16.95 22.05
CA PHE A 158 13.81 18.20 22.18
C PHE A 158 13.55 18.88 23.53
N TRP A 159 12.30 18.88 23.99
CA TRP A 159 11.93 19.55 25.22
C TRP A 159 12.39 18.77 26.45
N GLU A 160 12.30 17.44 26.41
CA GLU A 160 12.85 16.58 27.47
C GLU A 160 14.37 16.69 27.56
N PHE A 161 15.06 16.83 26.43
CA PHE A 161 16.51 17.00 26.41
C PHE A 161 16.96 18.24 27.18
N PHE A 162 16.30 19.38 27.01
CA PHE A 162 16.69 20.62 27.70
C PHE A 162 16.22 20.67 29.16
N THR A 163 15.06 20.09 29.47
CA THR A 163 14.47 20.18 30.82
C THR A 163 14.97 19.09 31.78
N LYS A 164 15.42 17.95 31.24
CA LYS A 164 15.82 16.77 32.02
C LYS A 164 17.14 16.17 31.52
N PHE A 165 18.06 17.00 31.05
CA PHE A 165 19.31 16.55 30.43
C PHE A 165 20.08 15.56 31.30
N THR A 166 20.37 15.93 32.56
CA THR A 166 21.15 15.12 33.51
C THR A 166 20.46 13.81 33.86
N ASP A 167 19.14 13.85 34.04
CA ASP A 167 18.34 12.66 34.36
C ASP A 167 18.34 11.69 33.18
N ASN A 168 18.20 12.22 31.96
CA ASN A 168 18.24 11.42 30.73
C ASN A 168 19.61 10.76 30.48
N VAL A 169 20.72 11.41 30.88
CA VAL A 169 22.06 10.83 30.80
C VAL A 169 22.16 9.61 31.74
N MET A 170 21.73 9.77 32.99
CA MET A 170 21.81 8.68 33.98
C MET A 170 20.87 7.52 33.64
N VAL A 171 19.65 7.82 33.20
CA VAL A 171 18.67 6.81 32.74
C VAL A 171 19.20 6.07 31.50
N GLY A 172 19.79 6.79 30.54
CA GLY A 172 20.40 6.19 29.35
C GLY A 172 21.52 5.22 29.68
N TYR A 173 22.42 5.63 30.58
CA TYR A 173 23.51 4.77 31.08
C TYR A 173 22.98 3.51 31.78
N GLN A 174 22.02 3.66 32.70
CA GLN A 174 21.44 2.52 33.42
C GLN A 174 20.72 1.54 32.47
N LYS A 175 20.09 2.05 31.42
CA LYS A 175 19.26 1.24 30.51
C LYS A 175 20.05 0.58 29.38
N PHE A 176 21.05 1.26 28.83
CA PHE A 176 21.76 0.81 27.63
C PHE A 176 23.24 0.51 27.85
N GLY A 177 23.78 0.87 29.03
CA GLY A 177 25.16 0.60 29.44
C GLY A 177 26.11 1.73 29.08
N ARG A 178 27.40 1.39 28.98
CA ARG A 178 28.51 2.34 28.78
C ARG A 178 28.59 2.95 27.39
N ILE A 179 28.05 2.26 26.39
CA ILE A 179 28.03 2.71 25.00
C ILE A 179 26.62 2.58 24.47
N TYR A 180 26.02 3.69 24.07
CA TYR A 180 24.68 3.68 23.47
C TYR A 180 24.50 4.80 22.47
N GLY A 181 23.70 4.53 21.46
CA GLY A 181 23.34 5.48 20.42
C GLY A 181 22.07 6.24 20.79
N TYR A 182 21.96 7.49 20.37
CA TYR A 182 20.68 8.16 20.30
C TYR A 182 20.65 9.16 19.14
N TYR A 183 19.45 9.65 18.84
CA TYR A 183 19.28 10.74 17.90
C TYR A 183 18.92 12.00 18.66
N PHE A 184 19.76 13.02 18.49
CA PHE A 184 19.43 14.38 18.88
C PHE A 184 19.07 15.16 17.62
N PHE A 185 17.80 15.57 17.54
CA PHE A 185 17.27 16.18 16.34
C PHE A 185 17.49 15.27 15.11
N MET A 186 18.19 15.73 14.08
CA MET A 186 18.52 14.95 12.89
C MET A 186 19.87 14.24 12.99
N SER A 187 20.70 14.55 13.99
CA SER A 187 22.07 14.05 14.06
C SER A 187 22.16 12.72 14.80
N LYS A 188 23.07 11.86 14.34
CA LYS A 188 23.44 10.62 15.05
C LYS A 188 24.41 10.97 16.17
N TRP A 189 24.05 10.66 17.39
CA TRP A 189 24.91 10.82 18.55
C TRP A 189 25.20 9.45 19.15
N ILE A 190 26.40 9.27 19.65
CA ILE A 190 26.81 8.08 20.38
C ILE A 190 27.46 8.53 21.68
N VAL A 191 27.01 7.94 22.78
CA VAL A 191 27.63 8.13 24.10
C VAL A 191 28.70 7.07 24.26
N VAL A 192 29.89 7.49 24.66
CA VAL A 192 31.03 6.62 24.95
C VAL A 192 31.51 6.94 26.35
N ASN A 193 31.17 6.09 27.31
CA ASN A 193 31.58 6.21 28.71
C ASN A 193 32.63 5.14 29.09
N GLU A 194 33.42 4.69 28.12
CA GLU A 194 34.50 3.71 28.33
C GLU A 194 35.87 4.44 28.33
N PRO A 195 36.60 4.48 29.46
CA PRO A 195 37.81 5.29 29.59
C PRO A 195 38.90 5.01 28.56
N GLN A 196 39.06 3.74 28.16
CA GLN A 196 40.04 3.33 27.15
C GLN A 196 39.72 3.94 25.78
N LEU A 197 38.45 3.93 25.38
CA LEU A 197 38.01 4.52 24.11
C LEU A 197 38.04 6.05 24.15
N ILE A 198 37.74 6.66 25.30
CA ILE A 198 37.82 8.12 25.45
C ILE A 198 39.24 8.62 25.20
N ARG A 199 40.25 7.89 25.68
CA ARG A 199 41.67 8.21 25.44
C ARG A 199 42.03 8.24 23.95
N ASP A 200 41.39 7.41 23.13
CA ASP A 200 41.66 7.33 21.69
C ASP A 200 40.87 8.39 20.88
N ILE A 201 39.86 9.02 21.48
CA ILE A 201 38.97 10.00 20.84
C ILE A 201 39.39 11.46 21.13
N VAL A 202 40.06 11.70 22.25
CA VAL A 202 40.49 13.02 22.75
C VAL A 202 41.94 13.30 22.37
#